data_AF-A0A815PM13-F1
#
_entry.id   AF-A0A815PM13-F1
#
_cell.length_a   1.000
_cell.length_b   1.000
_cell.length_c   1.000
_cell.angle_alpha   90.00
_cell.angle_beta   90.00
_cell.angle_gamma   90.00
#
_symmetry.space_group_name_H-M   'P 1'
#
loop_
_entity.id
_entity.type
_entity.pdbx_description
1 polymer ?
#
loop_
_entity_poly.entity_id
_entity_poly.type
_entity_poly.pdbx_seq_one_letter_code
_entity_poly.pdbx_strand_id
1 'polypeptide(L)'
;MLIRIFIAIEPVSMSSMPTKIKLSDIEVRYLTERLKKHEHMCDYDAKNTITELEHYYTVLKNKDGVYEPSAMVDRAWHHHILHTKMYSMFSRQHFGMEILHHVPFWSGNEKENVGELSNGKKEFDFIDTYETVVSIFGPQNVNETVWYMIEDDYM
;
A
#
# COMPACT_ATOMS: atom_id res chain seq x y z
N MET A 1 20.60 -6.43 -55.21
CA MET A 1 19.29 -6.36 -54.56
C MET A 1 19.54 -6.20 -53.06
N LEU A 2 19.40 -4.99 -52.51
CA LEU A 2 19.72 -4.67 -51.11
C LEU A 2 18.41 -4.61 -50.31
N ILE A 3 18.25 -5.51 -49.34
CA ILE A 3 17.12 -5.53 -48.41
C ILE A 3 17.45 -4.56 -47.27
N ARG A 4 16.69 -3.46 -47.17
CA ARG A 4 16.74 -2.56 -46.00
C ARG A 4 15.80 -3.12 -44.94
N ILE A 5 16.37 -3.65 -43.86
CA ILE A 5 15.64 -3.96 -42.63
C ILE A 5 15.42 -2.63 -41.90
N PHE A 6 14.18 -2.15 -41.90
CA PHE A 6 13.77 -1.06 -41.00
C PHE A 6 13.42 -1.69 -39.66
N ILE A 7 14.30 -1.53 -38.66
CA ILE A 7 13.95 -1.78 -37.27
C ILE A 7 13.06 -0.62 -36.85
N ALA A 8 11.76 -0.87 -36.73
CA ALA A 8 10.85 0.06 -36.08
C ALA A 8 11.21 0.07 -34.58
N ILE A 9 11.87 1.14 -34.15
CA ILE A 9 12.02 1.44 -32.73
C ILE A 9 10.67 2.00 -32.31
N GLU A 10 9.87 1.21 -31.60
CA GLU A 10 8.65 1.71 -30.99
C GLU A 10 9.01 2.84 -30.00
N PRO A 11 8.29 3.97 -30.03
CA PRO A 11 8.55 5.04 -29.08
C PRO A 11 8.27 4.52 -27.67
N VAL A 12 9.27 4.67 -26.79
CA VAL A 12 9.12 4.45 -25.35
C VAL A 12 7.91 5.27 -24.89
N SER A 13 6.84 4.56 -24.53
CA SER A 13 5.59 5.14 -24.06
C SER A 13 5.88 6.16 -22.97
N MET A 14 5.45 7.41 -23.18
CA MET A 14 5.55 8.45 -22.15
C MET A 14 4.73 7.99 -20.94
N SER A 15 5.45 7.54 -19.92
CA SER A 15 4.95 7.20 -18.58
C SER A 15 3.84 8.16 -18.16
N SER A 16 2.60 7.73 -18.24
CA SER A 16 1.47 8.46 -17.65
C SER A 16 1.75 8.62 -16.16
N MET A 17 1.61 9.85 -15.65
CA MET A 17 1.78 10.13 -14.22
C MET A 17 0.94 9.14 -13.39
N PRO A 18 1.47 8.61 -12.28
CA PRO A 18 0.75 7.67 -11.44
C PRO A 18 -0.55 8.30 -10.93
N THR A 19 -1.64 7.55 -11.01
CA THR A 19 -2.96 7.95 -10.49
C THR A 19 -2.91 7.93 -8.97
N LYS A 20 -2.77 9.10 -8.35
CA LYS A 20 -2.74 9.23 -6.90
C LYS A 20 -4.11 8.95 -6.29
N ILE A 21 -4.15 8.12 -5.26
CA ILE A 21 -5.33 7.87 -4.45
C ILE A 21 -5.37 8.87 -3.30
N LYS A 22 -6.56 9.39 -3.02
CA LYS A 22 -6.86 10.24 -1.86
C LYS A 22 -8.17 9.78 -1.25
N LEU A 23 -8.18 9.68 0.08
CA LEU A 23 -9.37 9.41 0.87
C LEU A 23 -10.19 10.68 1.00
N SER A 24 -11.51 10.54 1.06
CA SER A 24 -12.43 11.64 1.33
C SER A 24 -12.32 12.13 2.77
N ASP A 25 -12.78 13.36 3.05
CA ASP A 25 -12.80 13.91 4.41
C ASP A 25 -13.57 13.03 5.41
N ILE A 26 -14.58 12.30 4.94
CA ILE A 26 -15.37 11.40 5.77
C ILE A 26 -14.54 10.17 6.15
N GLU A 27 -13.80 9.59 5.19
CA GLU A 27 -12.88 8.47 5.42
C GLU A 27 -11.74 8.88 6.35
N VAL A 28 -11.11 10.04 6.11
CA VAL A 28 -10.03 10.57 6.94
C VAL A 28 -10.50 10.79 8.38
N ARG A 29 -11.68 11.39 8.58
CA ARG A 29 -12.24 11.59 9.92
C ARG A 29 -12.50 10.26 10.63
N TYR A 30 -13.13 9.30 9.94
CA TYR A 30 -13.38 7.98 10.49
C TYR A 30 -12.08 7.28 10.91
N LEU A 31 -11.08 7.21 10.02
CA LEU A 31 -9.80 6.56 10.33
C LEU A 31 -9.06 7.26 11.46
N THR A 32 -9.06 8.60 11.49
CA THR A 32 -8.43 9.36 12.57
C THR A 32 -9.03 8.99 13.93
N GLU A 33 -10.36 8.91 14.03
CA GLU A 33 -11.04 8.52 15.27
C GLU A 33 -10.70 7.08 15.68
N ARG A 34 -10.61 6.16 14.73
CA ARG A 34 -10.31 4.74 15.00
C ARG A 34 -8.86 4.53 15.44
N LEU A 35 -7.90 5.13 14.72
CA LEU A 35 -6.48 5.02 15.05
C LEU A 35 -6.19 5.61 16.43
N LYS A 36 -6.77 6.76 16.77
CA LYS A 36 -6.62 7.34 18.11
C LYS A 36 -7.22 6.48 19.22
N LYS A 37 -8.38 5.87 18.94
CA LYS A 37 -9.12 5.10 19.95
C LYS A 37 -8.56 3.69 20.19
N HIS A 38 -8.15 3.01 19.13
CA HIS A 38 -7.81 1.58 19.18
C HIS A 38 -6.31 1.32 19.03
N GLU A 39 -5.58 2.21 18.37
CA GLU A 39 -4.11 2.11 18.21
C GLU A 39 -3.37 3.12 19.09
N HIS A 40 -4.09 3.88 19.92
CA HIS A 40 -3.53 4.90 20.83
C HIS A 40 -2.64 5.96 20.16
N MET A 41 -2.79 6.16 18.85
CA MET A 41 -2.01 7.14 18.11
C MET A 41 -2.37 8.57 18.52
N CYS A 42 -1.38 9.46 18.55
CA CYS A 42 -1.66 10.89 18.65
C CYS A 42 -2.21 11.43 17.31
N ASP A 43 -2.73 12.66 17.32
CA ASP A 43 -3.33 13.26 16.11
C ASP A 43 -2.35 13.39 14.94
N TYR A 44 -1.08 13.66 15.25
CA TYR A 44 0.01 13.76 14.28
C TYR A 44 0.30 12.39 13.64
N ASP A 45 0.46 11.34 14.45
CA ASP A 45 0.76 9.99 13.96
C ASP A 45 -0.40 9.41 13.15
N ALA A 46 -1.64 9.61 13.60
CA ALA A 46 -2.81 9.16 12.86
C ALA A 46 -2.89 9.79 11.46
N LYS A 47 -2.62 11.10 11.35
CA LYS A 47 -2.60 11.82 10.06
C LYS A 47 -1.50 11.33 9.14
N ASN A 48 -0.30 11.12 9.68
CA ASN A 48 0.83 10.60 8.89
C ASN A 48 0.54 9.17 8.41
N THR A 49 0.00 8.31 9.28
CA THR A 49 -0.39 6.95 8.93
C THR A 49 -1.43 6.92 7.80
N ILE A 50 -2.45 7.78 7.88
CA ILE A 50 -3.47 7.88 6.82
C ILE A 50 -2.85 8.38 5.50
N THR A 51 -1.91 9.32 5.57
CA THR A 51 -1.19 9.80 4.37
C THR A 51 -0.39 8.67 3.72
N GLU A 52 0.31 7.85 4.52
CA GLU A 52 1.04 6.70 3.97
C GLU A 52 0.13 5.57 3.49
N LEU A 53 -1.06 5.41 4.08
CA LEU A 53 -2.09 4.51 3.55
C LEU A 53 -2.54 4.94 2.14
N GLU A 54 -2.70 6.24 1.89
CA GLU A 54 -2.98 6.77 0.54
C GLU A 54 -1.84 6.50 -0.44
N HIS A 55 -0.58 6.63 0.01
CA HIS A 55 0.59 6.30 -0.79
C HIS A 55 0.63 4.81 -1.13
N TYR A 56 0.35 3.96 -0.16
CA TYR A 56 0.28 2.52 -0.34
C TYR A 56 -0.84 2.12 -1.31
N TYR A 57 -2.05 2.67 -1.17
CA TYR A 57 -3.11 2.45 -2.16
C TYR A 57 -2.71 2.92 -3.56
N THR A 58 -1.97 4.03 -3.65
CA THR A 58 -1.44 4.51 -4.93
C THR A 58 -0.48 3.50 -5.55
N VAL A 59 0.37 2.84 -4.78
CA VAL A 59 1.21 1.73 -5.26
C VAL A 59 0.33 0.61 -5.81
N LEU A 60 -0.64 0.13 -5.02
CA LEU A 60 -1.55 -0.95 -5.43
C LEU A 60 -2.33 -0.63 -6.71
N LYS A 61 -2.62 0.66 -6.96
CA LYS A 61 -3.35 1.09 -8.15
C LYS A 61 -2.50 1.16 -9.41
N ASN A 62 -1.21 1.46 -9.27
CA ASN A 62 -0.35 1.83 -10.40
C ASN A 62 0.75 0.81 -10.70
N LYS A 63 0.96 -0.18 -9.84
CA LYS A 63 2.01 -1.16 -9.98
C LYS A 63 1.44 -2.56 -9.86
N ASP A 64 1.85 -3.43 -10.77
CA ASP A 64 1.58 -4.86 -10.67
C ASP A 64 2.55 -5.48 -9.66
N GLY A 65 2.03 -6.30 -8.76
CA GLY A 65 2.86 -6.97 -7.76
C GLY A 65 2.09 -7.27 -6.48
N VAL A 66 2.76 -7.98 -5.59
CA VAL A 66 2.34 -8.11 -4.19
C VAL A 66 3.16 -7.08 -3.41
N TYR A 67 2.49 -6.25 -2.62
CA TYR A 67 3.13 -5.20 -1.83
C TYR A 67 2.71 -5.38 -0.38
N GLU A 68 3.68 -5.53 0.50
CA GLU A 68 3.44 -5.62 1.93
C GLU A 68 3.40 -4.22 2.56
N PRO A 69 2.35 -3.87 3.31
CA PRO A 69 2.30 -2.61 4.05
C PRO A 69 3.21 -2.65 5.28
N SER A 70 3.65 -1.49 5.78
CA SER A 70 4.22 -1.43 7.15
C SER A 70 3.14 -1.71 8.21
N ALA A 71 3.55 -2.03 9.44
CA ALA A 71 2.62 -2.32 10.54
C ALA A 71 1.58 -1.20 10.75
N MET A 72 1.99 0.07 10.65
CA MET A 72 1.09 1.21 10.83
C MET A 72 0.11 1.36 9.65
N VAL A 73 0.59 1.18 8.43
CA VAL A 73 -0.26 1.19 7.23
C VAL A 73 -1.26 0.03 7.28
N ASP A 74 -0.82 -1.16 7.71
CA ASP A 74 -1.65 -2.35 7.88
C ASP A 74 -2.78 -2.10 8.89
N ARG A 75 -2.49 -1.53 10.05
CA ARG A 75 -3.50 -1.16 11.07
C ARG A 75 -4.53 -0.16 10.52
N ALA A 76 -4.08 0.87 9.80
CA ALA A 76 -5.01 1.82 9.18
C ALA A 76 -5.87 1.17 8.10
N TRP A 77 -5.29 0.29 7.27
CA TRP A 77 -6.03 -0.47 6.29
C TRP A 77 -7.05 -1.39 6.95
N HIS A 78 -6.68 -2.09 8.03
CA HIS A 78 -7.57 -2.93 8.81
C HIS A 78 -8.82 -2.17 9.29
N HIS A 79 -8.65 -0.99 9.89
CA HIS A 79 -9.78 -0.16 10.31
C HIS A 79 -10.63 0.34 9.14
N HIS A 80 -10.02 0.58 7.97
CA HIS A 80 -10.76 0.96 6.77
C HIS A 80 -11.70 -0.17 6.33
N ILE A 81 -11.20 -1.40 6.23
CA ILE A 81 -11.95 -2.59 5.82
C ILE A 81 -13.13 -2.87 6.77
N LEU A 82 -12.94 -2.66 8.08
CA LEU A 82 -13.99 -2.88 9.08
C LEU A 82 -15.23 -2.01 8.85
N HIS A 83 -15.07 -0.84 8.21
CA HIS A 83 -16.22 -0.07 7.73
C HIS A 83 -16.64 -0.52 6.34
N THR A 84 -17.12 -1.77 6.25
CA THR A 84 -17.39 -2.49 4.98
C THR A 84 -18.08 -1.68 3.89
N LYS A 85 -19.11 -0.89 4.23
CA LYS A 85 -19.82 -0.03 3.26
C LYS A 85 -18.95 1.10 2.68
N MET A 86 -18.15 1.76 3.53
CA MET A 86 -17.26 2.85 3.10
C MET A 86 -16.14 2.26 2.25
N TYR A 87 -15.57 1.13 2.72
CA TYR A 87 -14.50 0.44 2.02
C TYR A 87 -14.92 -0.14 0.67
N SER A 88 -16.15 -0.65 0.54
CA SER A 88 -16.64 -1.16 -0.75
C SER A 88 -16.85 -0.05 -1.77
N MET A 89 -17.35 1.10 -1.32
CA MET A 89 -17.46 2.30 -2.16
C MET A 89 -16.08 2.79 -2.62
N PHE A 90 -15.12 2.87 -1.70
CA PHE A 90 -13.72 3.20 -2.00
C PHE A 90 -13.10 2.22 -3.01
N SER A 91 -13.24 0.91 -2.75
CA SER A 91 -12.69 -0.15 -3.60
C SER A 91 -13.26 -0.08 -5.01
N ARG A 92 -14.58 0.12 -5.14
CA ARG A 92 -15.23 0.23 -6.43
C ARG A 92 -14.80 1.49 -7.18
N GLN A 93 -14.66 2.60 -6.48
CA GLN A 93 -14.25 3.88 -7.06
C GLN A 93 -12.80 3.83 -7.60
N HIS A 94 -11.87 3.30 -6.80
CA HIS A 94 -10.44 3.38 -7.14
C HIS A 94 -9.92 2.15 -7.87
N PHE A 95 -10.43 0.96 -7.56
CA PHE A 95 -9.92 -0.31 -8.06
C PHE A 95 -10.89 -1.04 -8.99
N GLY A 96 -12.13 -0.56 -9.13
CA GLY A 96 -13.13 -1.18 -10.01
C GLY A 96 -13.64 -2.54 -9.51
N MET A 97 -13.40 -2.88 -8.25
CA MET A 97 -13.78 -4.14 -7.60
C MET A 97 -14.58 -3.86 -6.33
N GLU A 98 -15.44 -4.80 -5.92
CA GLU A 98 -16.31 -4.59 -4.75
C GLU A 98 -15.52 -4.48 -3.44
N ILE A 99 -14.46 -5.28 -3.29
CA ILE A 99 -13.56 -5.26 -2.13
C ILE A 99 -12.14 -5.49 -2.65
N LEU A 100 -11.23 -4.55 -2.36
CA LEU A 100 -9.80 -4.80 -2.50
C LEU A 100 -9.37 -5.75 -1.37
N HIS A 101 -8.85 -6.92 -1.74
CA HIS A 101 -8.52 -7.94 -0.76
C HIS A 101 -7.25 -7.55 0.02
N HIS A 102 -7.36 -7.63 1.34
CA HIS A 102 -6.26 -7.46 2.28
C HIS A 102 -5.78 -8.83 2.74
N VAL A 103 -4.46 -8.99 2.78
CA VAL A 103 -3.80 -10.11 3.47
C VAL A 103 -3.10 -9.48 4.67
N PRO A 104 -3.56 -9.74 5.91
CA PRO A 104 -2.95 -9.14 7.10
C PRO A 104 -1.46 -9.49 7.19
N PHE A 105 -0.66 -8.52 7.62
CA PHE A 105 0.75 -8.73 7.98
C PHE A 105 0.92 -9.89 8.97
N TRP A 106 -0.06 -10.08 9.87
CA TRP A 106 -0.11 -11.16 10.85
C TRP A 106 -1.20 -12.19 10.55
N SER A 107 -0.98 -13.08 9.58
CA SER A 107 -1.62 -14.40 9.67
C SER A 107 -0.71 -15.28 10.53
N GLY A 108 -0.99 -15.34 11.82
CA GLY A 108 -0.19 -16.01 12.86
C GLY A 108 -0.10 -17.53 12.73
N ASN A 109 0.29 -18.04 11.56
CA ASN A 109 0.74 -19.41 11.37
C ASN A 109 2.27 -19.40 11.35
N GLU A 110 2.88 -19.00 12.46
CA GLU A 110 4.15 -19.60 12.81
C GLU A 110 3.91 -21.13 12.94
N LYS A 111 4.37 -21.89 11.93
CA LYS A 111 4.76 -23.33 11.98
C LYS A 111 3.89 -24.43 11.37
N GLU A 112 2.80 -24.19 10.64
CA GLU A 112 2.05 -25.35 10.04
C GLU A 112 1.90 -25.41 8.52
N ASN A 113 2.40 -24.45 7.73
CA ASN A 113 2.53 -24.63 6.26
C ASN A 113 3.82 -24.02 5.69
N VAL A 114 4.95 -24.16 6.41
CA VAL A 114 6.29 -23.96 5.82
C VAL A 114 6.75 -25.27 5.14
N GLY A 115 5.85 -25.84 4.36
CA GLY A 115 6.12 -26.93 3.43
C GLY A 115 5.44 -26.54 2.13
N GLU A 116 6.21 -26.38 1.06
CA GLU A 116 5.75 -26.15 -0.31
C GLU A 116 5.43 -24.70 -0.76
N LEU A 117 6.23 -23.73 -0.35
CA LEU A 117 6.54 -22.57 -1.21
C LEU A 117 8.04 -22.37 -1.40
N SER A 118 8.82 -23.45 -1.35
CA SER A 118 10.19 -23.47 -1.87
C SER A 118 10.15 -23.58 -3.40
N ASN A 119 9.95 -22.46 -4.08
CA ASN A 119 10.31 -22.28 -5.49
C ASN A 119 10.70 -20.81 -5.73
N GLY A 120 11.76 -20.35 -5.06
CA GLY A 120 12.55 -19.18 -5.46
C GLY A 120 11.85 -17.82 -5.53
N LYS A 121 10.65 -17.66 -4.94
CA LYS A 121 10.02 -16.35 -4.81
C LYS A 121 10.65 -15.61 -3.62
N LYS A 122 11.20 -14.43 -3.90
CA LYS A 122 11.60 -13.43 -2.90
C LYS A 122 10.50 -13.37 -1.84
N GLU A 123 10.89 -13.54 -0.58
CA GLU A 123 10.08 -13.08 0.55
C GLU A 123 9.78 -11.61 0.27
N PHE A 124 8.50 -11.27 0.09
CA PHE A 124 8.11 -9.88 -0.13
C PHE A 124 8.37 -9.16 1.19
N ASP A 125 9.12 -8.07 1.13
CA ASP A 125 9.52 -7.28 2.28
C ASP A 125 8.87 -5.90 2.11
N PHE A 126 8.29 -5.35 3.19
CA PHE A 126 7.78 -3.98 3.21
C PHE A 126 8.84 -2.94 2.76
N ILE A 127 10.14 -3.25 2.84
CA ILE A 127 11.21 -2.43 2.26
C ILE A 127 11.03 -2.24 0.74
N ASP A 128 10.70 -3.30 -0.01
CA ASP A 128 10.45 -3.21 -1.46
C ASP A 128 9.21 -2.32 -1.74
N THR A 129 8.19 -2.37 -0.86
CA THR A 129 7.03 -1.47 -0.93
C THR A 129 7.42 -0.01 -0.64
N TYR A 130 8.21 0.23 0.42
CA TYR A 130 8.68 1.55 0.79
C TYR A 130 9.51 2.19 -0.34
N GLU A 131 10.45 1.45 -0.93
CA GLU A 131 11.22 1.93 -2.07
C GLU A 131 10.32 2.31 -3.25
N THR A 132 9.28 1.51 -3.50
CA THR A 132 8.28 1.81 -4.52
C THR A 132 7.51 3.09 -4.22
N VAL A 133 7.09 3.29 -2.96
CA VAL A 133 6.45 4.53 -2.49
C VAL A 133 7.39 5.73 -2.70
N VAL A 134 8.63 5.65 -2.24
CA VAL A 134 9.65 6.69 -2.42
C VAL A 134 9.87 7.00 -3.90
N SER A 135 9.89 5.99 -4.78
CA SER A 135 10.05 6.19 -6.22
C SER A 135 8.90 7.00 -6.85
N ILE A 136 7.69 6.92 -6.29
CA ILE A 136 6.49 7.59 -6.80
C ILE A 136 6.34 9.00 -6.23
N PHE A 137 6.61 9.17 -4.93
CA PHE A 137 6.33 10.40 -4.20
C PHE A 137 7.57 11.27 -3.95
N GLY A 138 8.77 10.70 -4.01
CA GLY A 138 10.02 11.33 -3.58
C GLY A 138 10.18 11.28 -2.06
N PRO A 139 11.42 11.14 -1.55
CA PRO A 139 11.68 10.91 -0.13
C PRO A 139 11.17 12.03 0.79
N GLN A 140 11.12 13.27 0.30
CA GLN A 140 10.61 14.43 1.05
C GLN A 140 9.09 14.40 1.30
N ASN A 141 8.36 13.50 0.63
CA ASN A 141 6.91 13.37 0.75
C ASN A 141 6.50 12.05 1.40
N VAL A 142 7.44 11.31 1.98
CA VAL A 142 7.20 10.03 2.63
C VAL A 142 7.64 10.14 4.08
N ASN A 143 6.80 9.69 5.01
CA ASN A 143 7.16 9.67 6.41
C ASN A 143 7.82 8.34 6.78
N GLU A 144 9.16 8.33 6.84
CA GLU A 144 9.94 7.13 7.14
C GLU A 144 9.56 6.47 8.48
N THR A 145 9.13 7.23 9.50
CA THR A 145 8.79 6.63 10.79
C THR A 145 7.57 5.72 10.71
N VAL A 146 6.62 6.02 9.81
CA VAL A 146 5.45 5.16 9.58
C VAL A 146 5.84 3.83 8.92
N TRP A 147 6.97 3.80 8.20
CA TRP A 147 7.44 2.61 7.49
C TRP A 147 8.40 1.75 8.31
N TYR A 148 9.19 2.36 9.21
CA TYR A 148 10.20 1.66 10.00
C TYR A 148 9.84 1.44 11.47
N MET A 149 8.73 1.98 11.99
CA MET A 149 8.30 1.67 13.36
C MET A 149 7.87 0.21 13.48
N ILE A 150 8.58 -0.53 14.34
CA ILE A 150 8.29 -1.92 14.70
C ILE A 150 7.34 -1.91 15.91
N GLU A 151 6.44 -2.90 16.01
CA GLU A 151 5.34 -2.92 16.99
C GLU A 151 5.77 -2.74 18.47
N ASP A 152 7.02 -3.05 18.80
CA ASP A 152 7.55 -2.98 20.17
C ASP A 152 7.67 -1.53 20.71
N ASP A 153 7.59 -0.50 19.86
CA ASP A 153 7.75 0.90 20.28
C ASP A 153 6.47 1.52 20.89
N TYR A 154 5.33 0.80 20.88
CA TYR A 154 4.03 1.28 21.38
C TYR A 154 3.48 0.49 22.59
N MET A 155 4.23 -0.47 23.15
CA MET A 155 3.89 -1.24 24.36
C MET A 155 4.63 -0.72 25.60
#